data_AF-A0A8B2TMP7-F1
#
_entry.id   AF-A0A8B2TMP7-F1
#
_cell.length_a   1.000
_cell.length_b   1.000
_cell.length_c   1.000
_cell.angle_alpha   90.00
_cell.angle_beta   90.00
_cell.angle_gamma   90.00
#
_symmetry.space_group_name_H-M   'P 1'
#
loop_
_entity.id
_entity.type
_entity.pdbx_description
1 polymer ?
#
loop_
_entity_poly.entity_id
_entity_poly.type
_entity_poly.pdbx_seq_one_letter_code
_entity_poly.pdbx_strand_id
1 'polypeptide(L)'
;MDDGKHARSWRDDYRKLREFAAATEGIRLAPRSLTVPSEARGEFFGLVEQVQLVLARDVLGDEAKRVREAASRCADVRKRMLASSGLGAFHLAPTLESLLADADKTLAKPAFALVLDAVQSGLDEGALEEAAKSALPPFAASMFRNAYEAWAYFGVVEALGPAKFYAVSSPDTEEVHAVPAEEVWASSQATSPERRIPEAVFETKDGRVFAMKNEAARELDYYGVKIERRRDSSAGGNTAGLVGHRVLLLYRLDAVEDVAVTVDRQKRVQTPIDLLVEVLEPNDMGYPAYVSRFVERVNAARSRRPVQVVTFDESGEFPAGLLEDDSVVPIERRTVGFDEGKLADIARLLND
;
A
#
# COMPACT_ATOMS: atom_id res chain seq x y z
N MET A 1 12.23 -36.19 -24.44
CA MET A 1 13.38 -36.20 -23.53
C MET A 1 13.13 -35.10 -22.53
N ASP A 2 12.87 -35.52 -21.32
CA ASP A 2 12.31 -34.77 -20.21
C ASP A 2 13.49 -34.15 -19.44
N ASP A 3 13.68 -32.84 -19.58
CA ASP A 3 14.67 -32.09 -18.80
C ASP A 3 14.13 -31.88 -17.39
N GLY A 4 14.16 -32.96 -16.61
CA GLY A 4 13.92 -32.98 -15.16
C GLY A 4 15.04 -32.25 -14.42
N LYS A 5 15.07 -30.92 -14.51
CA LYS A 5 15.71 -30.09 -13.47
C LYS A 5 14.93 -30.33 -12.19
N HIS A 6 15.49 -31.12 -11.27
CA HIS A 6 14.95 -31.24 -9.91
C HIS A 6 14.67 -29.83 -9.37
N ALA A 7 13.40 -29.55 -9.09
CA ALA A 7 13.01 -28.30 -8.47
C ALA A 7 13.79 -28.18 -7.15
N ARG A 8 14.57 -27.11 -7.03
CA ARG A 8 15.39 -26.83 -5.85
C ARG A 8 14.49 -26.84 -4.61
N SER A 9 14.82 -27.65 -3.61
CA SER A 9 14.03 -27.83 -2.39
C SER A 9 14.61 -27.02 -1.24
N TRP A 10 13.79 -26.17 -0.60
CA TRP A 10 14.24 -25.38 0.55
C TRP A 10 14.70 -26.24 1.72
N ARG A 11 14.19 -27.49 1.85
CA ARG A 11 14.61 -28.43 2.89
C ARG A 11 16.05 -28.87 2.69
N ASP A 12 16.46 -29.10 1.44
CA ASP A 12 17.85 -29.44 1.12
C ASP A 12 18.77 -28.26 1.37
N ASP A 13 18.34 -27.05 1.00
CA ASP A 13 19.10 -25.82 1.28
C ASP A 13 19.22 -25.55 2.79
N TYR A 14 18.17 -25.84 3.57
CA TYR A 14 18.19 -25.69 5.03
C TYR A 14 19.12 -26.70 5.70
N ARG A 15 19.13 -27.96 5.23
CA ARG A 15 20.12 -28.96 5.69
C ARG A 15 21.54 -28.53 5.39
N LYS A 16 21.82 -28.02 4.18
CA LYS A 16 23.14 -27.48 3.82
C LYS A 16 23.55 -26.30 4.72
N LEU A 17 22.62 -25.39 5.02
CA LEU A 17 22.87 -24.27 5.94
C LEU A 17 23.27 -24.78 7.34
N ARG A 18 22.56 -25.79 7.86
CA ARG A 18 22.89 -26.40 9.17
C ARG A 18 24.23 -27.11 9.16
N GLU A 19 24.52 -27.87 8.11
CA GLU A 19 25.79 -28.57 7.92
C GLU A 19 26.96 -27.57 7.84
N PHE A 20 26.81 -26.52 7.04
CA PHE A 20 27.79 -25.44 6.94
C PHE A 20 28.06 -24.78 8.30
N ALA A 21 26.99 -24.44 9.03
CA ALA A 21 27.12 -23.81 10.34
C ALA A 21 27.79 -24.71 11.39
N ALA A 22 27.61 -26.03 11.29
CA ALA A 22 28.24 -27.01 12.18
C ALA A 22 29.71 -27.30 11.82
N ALA A 23 30.05 -27.27 10.53
CA ALA A 23 31.39 -27.57 10.03
C ALA A 23 32.36 -26.37 10.07
N THR A 24 31.83 -25.15 10.09
CA THR A 24 32.65 -23.93 10.02
C THR A 24 33.12 -23.49 11.40
N GLU A 25 34.44 -23.46 11.59
CA GLU A 25 35.05 -22.99 12.83
C GLU A 25 34.64 -21.54 13.16
N GLY A 26 34.32 -21.28 14.43
CA GLY A 26 33.99 -19.94 14.91
C GLY A 26 32.53 -19.53 14.74
N ILE A 27 31.72 -20.26 13.96
CA ILE A 27 30.26 -20.07 13.98
C ILE A 27 29.71 -20.61 15.30
N ARG A 28 28.93 -19.78 16.01
CA ARG A 28 28.24 -20.18 17.24
C ARG A 28 26.77 -19.84 17.16
N LEU A 29 25.95 -20.88 17.28
CA LEU A 29 24.50 -20.81 17.26
C LEU A 29 23.97 -21.05 18.68
N ALA A 30 23.20 -20.10 19.19
CA ALA A 30 22.45 -20.26 20.42
C ALA A 30 21.10 -19.53 20.28
N PRO A 31 20.07 -19.92 21.05
CA PRO A 31 18.71 -19.36 20.93
C PRO A 31 18.62 -17.83 21.06
N ARG A 32 19.62 -17.17 21.67
CA ARG A 32 19.67 -15.71 21.82
C ARG A 32 21.00 -15.08 21.37
N SER A 33 21.84 -15.85 20.68
CA SER A 33 23.15 -15.37 20.21
C SER A 33 23.54 -16.06 18.92
N LEU A 34 23.96 -15.25 17.95
CA LEU A 34 24.52 -15.70 16.68
C LEU A 34 25.90 -15.05 16.54
N THR A 35 26.94 -15.86 16.47
CA THR A 35 28.29 -15.41 16.12
C THR A 35 28.66 -15.99 14.77
N VAL A 36 28.96 -15.13 13.80
CA VAL A 36 29.47 -15.54 12.47
C VAL A 36 30.77 -14.77 12.19
N PRO A 37 31.91 -15.46 12.03
CA PRO A 37 33.18 -14.84 11.70
C PRO A 37 33.13 -14.09 10.37
N SER A 38 33.90 -13.00 10.25
CA SER A 38 33.89 -12.10 9.08
C SER A 38 34.03 -12.82 7.74
N GLU A 39 34.91 -13.79 7.69
CA GLU A 39 35.28 -14.63 6.57
C GLU A 39 34.16 -15.58 6.12
N ALA A 40 33.27 -15.98 7.04
CA ALA A 40 32.17 -16.89 6.77
C ALA A 40 30.81 -16.17 6.58
N ARG A 41 30.71 -14.88 6.91
CA ARG A 41 29.43 -14.12 6.86
C ARG A 41 28.75 -14.15 5.50
N GLY A 42 29.50 -13.91 4.43
CA GLY A 42 28.95 -13.85 3.08
C GLY A 42 28.28 -15.15 2.67
N GLU A 43 28.97 -16.28 2.90
CA GLU A 43 28.44 -17.61 2.58
C GLU A 43 27.28 -18.00 3.50
N PHE A 44 27.40 -17.76 4.81
CA PHE A 44 26.33 -18.04 5.77
C PHE A 44 25.03 -17.31 5.42
N PHE A 45 25.08 -15.98 5.24
CA PHE A 45 23.88 -15.21 4.90
C PHE A 45 23.39 -15.46 3.48
N GLY A 46 24.29 -15.83 2.55
CA GLY A 46 23.91 -16.30 1.23
C GLY A 46 23.10 -17.61 1.27
N LEU A 47 23.46 -18.55 2.15
CA LEU A 47 22.69 -19.77 2.38
C LEU A 47 21.34 -19.47 3.05
N VAL A 48 21.31 -18.54 4.01
CA VAL A 48 20.04 -18.07 4.63
C VAL A 48 19.10 -17.48 3.57
N GLU A 49 19.59 -16.57 2.71
CA GLU A 49 18.79 -15.96 1.65
C GLU A 49 18.28 -17.01 0.64
N GLN A 50 19.07 -18.05 0.34
CA GLN A 50 18.65 -19.15 -0.52
C GLN A 50 17.48 -19.95 0.08
N VAL A 51 17.59 -20.34 1.36
CA VAL A 51 16.49 -21.04 2.06
C VAL A 51 15.24 -20.16 2.09
N GLN A 52 15.41 -18.90 2.48
CA GLN A 52 14.35 -17.91 2.60
C GLN A 52 13.54 -17.76 1.30
N LEU A 53 14.20 -17.59 0.16
CA LEU A 53 13.54 -17.39 -1.13
C LEU A 53 12.74 -18.61 -1.57
N VAL A 54 13.32 -19.81 -1.46
CA VAL A 54 12.66 -21.05 -1.89
C VAL A 54 11.52 -21.42 -0.93
N LEU A 55 11.73 -21.26 0.39
CA LEU A 55 10.70 -21.49 1.40
C LEU A 55 9.49 -20.59 1.17
N ALA A 56 9.71 -19.29 0.95
CA ALA A 56 8.61 -18.35 0.74
C ALA A 56 7.82 -18.66 -0.54
N ARG A 57 8.52 -19.01 -1.62
CA ARG A 57 7.89 -19.44 -2.87
C ARG A 57 7.02 -20.69 -2.68
N ASP A 58 7.52 -21.68 -1.96
CA ASP A 58 6.80 -22.94 -1.75
C ASP A 58 5.60 -22.78 -0.82
N VAL A 59 5.72 -21.98 0.24
CA VAL A 59 4.63 -21.71 1.19
C VAL A 59 3.53 -20.85 0.57
N LEU A 60 3.90 -19.81 -0.17
CA LEU A 60 2.93 -18.85 -0.73
C LEU A 60 2.27 -19.34 -2.03
N GLY A 61 2.94 -20.18 -2.81
CA GLY A 61 2.37 -20.79 -4.02
C GLY A 61 1.69 -19.79 -4.97
N ASP A 62 0.37 -19.93 -5.14
CA ASP A 62 -0.43 -19.09 -6.02
C ASP A 62 -0.67 -17.67 -5.47
N GLU A 63 -0.62 -17.46 -4.15
CA GLU A 63 -0.73 -16.12 -3.55
C GLU A 63 0.43 -15.22 -4.00
N ALA A 64 1.65 -15.77 -4.05
CA ALA A 64 2.81 -15.06 -4.57
C ALA A 64 2.64 -14.67 -6.05
N LYS A 65 2.00 -15.53 -6.87
CA LYS A 65 1.68 -15.19 -8.27
C LYS A 65 0.73 -13.99 -8.34
N ARG A 66 -0.31 -13.99 -7.52
CA ARG A 66 -1.30 -12.91 -7.46
C ARG A 66 -0.67 -11.58 -7.01
N VAL A 67 0.21 -11.60 -6.02
CA VAL A 67 0.97 -10.41 -5.58
C VAL A 67 1.88 -9.90 -6.70
N ARG A 68 2.62 -10.79 -7.39
CA ARG A 68 3.46 -10.42 -8.53
C ARG A 68 2.66 -9.74 -9.63
N GLU A 69 1.48 -10.26 -9.96
CA GLU A 69 0.60 -9.64 -10.95
C GLU A 69 0.15 -8.24 -10.52
N ALA A 70 -0.30 -8.07 -9.27
CA ALA A 70 -0.69 -6.77 -8.73
C ALA A 70 0.46 -5.76 -8.77
N ALA A 71 1.66 -6.17 -8.35
CA ALA A 71 2.86 -5.34 -8.38
C ALA A 71 3.24 -4.95 -9.81
N SER A 72 3.24 -5.89 -10.76
CA SER A 72 3.53 -5.61 -12.17
C SER A 72 2.54 -4.60 -12.74
N ARG A 73 1.24 -4.81 -12.55
CA ARG A 73 0.20 -3.91 -13.06
C ARG A 73 0.28 -2.52 -12.44
N CYS A 74 0.54 -2.43 -11.13
CA CYS A 74 0.79 -1.17 -10.45
C CYS A 74 2.00 -0.44 -11.05
N ALA A 75 3.10 -1.15 -11.30
CA ALA A 75 4.28 -0.57 -11.91
C ALA A 75 4.02 -0.09 -13.35
N ASP A 76 3.25 -0.84 -14.12
CA ASP A 76 2.89 -0.51 -15.51
C ASP A 76 2.02 0.76 -15.59
N VAL A 77 0.97 0.87 -14.76
CA VAL A 77 0.13 2.08 -14.74
C VAL A 77 0.91 3.30 -14.25
N ARG A 78 1.76 3.15 -13.21
CA ARG A 78 2.65 4.21 -12.75
C ARG A 78 3.57 4.67 -13.88
N LYS A 79 4.19 3.74 -14.60
CA LYS A 79 5.09 4.07 -15.72
C LYS A 79 4.36 4.86 -16.81
N ARG A 80 3.12 4.51 -17.15
CA ARG A 80 2.31 5.28 -18.11
C ARG A 80 2.00 6.69 -17.60
N MET A 81 1.59 6.81 -16.34
CA MET A 81 1.31 8.09 -15.69
C MET A 81 2.54 9.02 -15.66
N LEU A 82 3.72 8.48 -15.35
CA LEU A 82 4.98 9.24 -15.38
C LEU A 82 5.31 9.69 -16.81
N ALA A 83 5.21 8.78 -17.78
CA ALA A 83 5.50 9.09 -19.17
C ALA A 83 4.54 10.13 -19.78
N SER A 84 3.25 10.11 -19.41
CA SER A 84 2.25 11.06 -19.94
C SER A 84 2.35 12.44 -19.32
N SER A 85 2.86 12.55 -18.09
CA SER A 85 2.93 13.80 -17.33
C SER A 85 4.32 14.45 -17.28
N GLY A 86 5.35 13.72 -17.71
CA GLY A 86 6.75 14.16 -17.62
C GLY A 86 7.34 14.15 -16.20
N LEU A 87 6.62 13.60 -15.21
CA LEU A 87 7.11 13.43 -13.85
C LEU A 87 8.22 12.36 -13.82
N GLY A 88 9.34 12.64 -13.14
CA GLY A 88 10.46 11.72 -13.02
C GLY A 88 10.15 10.52 -12.12
N ALA A 89 9.50 10.75 -10.97
CA ALA A 89 9.07 9.70 -10.07
C ALA A 89 7.81 10.04 -9.27
N PHE A 90 6.99 9.02 -8.98
CA PHE A 90 5.92 9.07 -8.00
C PHE A 90 6.17 7.94 -7.00
N HIS A 91 6.74 8.31 -5.86
CA HIS A 91 7.21 7.38 -4.84
C HIS A 91 6.07 6.91 -3.94
N LEU A 92 6.04 5.62 -3.71
CA LEU A 92 5.20 4.94 -2.73
C LEU A 92 6.02 4.66 -1.46
N ALA A 93 5.39 4.01 -0.47
CA ALA A 93 6.09 3.59 0.73
C ALA A 93 7.28 2.65 0.38
N PRO A 94 8.43 2.72 1.10
CA PRO A 94 9.65 1.98 0.73
C PRO A 94 9.48 0.46 0.57
N THR A 95 8.62 -0.15 1.38
CA THR A 95 8.30 -1.58 1.27
C THR A 95 7.54 -1.90 -0.01
N LEU A 96 6.62 -1.01 -0.44
CA LEU A 96 5.90 -1.16 -1.69
C LEU A 96 6.81 -0.89 -2.89
N GLU A 97 7.72 0.08 -2.81
CA GLU A 97 8.77 0.27 -3.84
C GLU A 97 9.64 -0.98 -4.00
N SER A 98 10.04 -1.61 -2.88
CA SER A 98 10.77 -2.88 -2.92
C SER A 98 9.94 -3.97 -3.61
N LEU A 99 8.62 -4.03 -3.36
CA LEU A 99 7.72 -5.00 -3.97
C LEU A 99 7.61 -4.80 -5.48
N LEU A 100 7.47 -3.55 -5.94
CA LEU A 100 7.38 -3.21 -7.36
C LEU A 100 8.70 -3.50 -8.10
N ALA A 101 9.85 -3.36 -7.43
CA ALA A 101 11.16 -3.68 -7.99
C ALA A 101 11.46 -5.18 -8.02
N ASP A 102 11.17 -5.90 -6.92
CA ASP A 102 11.40 -7.34 -6.78
C ASP A 102 10.39 -7.93 -5.78
N ALA A 103 9.29 -8.45 -6.32
CA ALA A 103 8.21 -9.01 -5.54
C ALA A 103 8.61 -10.30 -4.81
N ASP A 104 9.41 -11.16 -5.45
CA ASP A 104 9.82 -12.44 -4.84
C ASP A 104 10.75 -12.20 -3.65
N LYS A 105 11.74 -11.33 -3.82
CA LYS A 105 12.63 -10.94 -2.73
C LYS A 105 11.87 -10.25 -1.59
N THR A 106 10.90 -9.40 -1.92
CA THR A 106 10.11 -8.69 -0.91
C THR A 106 9.21 -9.63 -0.13
N LEU A 107 8.49 -10.53 -0.80
CA LEU A 107 7.63 -11.54 -0.15
C LEU A 107 8.42 -12.50 0.74
N ALA A 108 9.68 -12.77 0.38
CA ALA A 108 10.54 -13.62 1.17
C ALA A 108 11.07 -12.94 2.45
N LYS A 109 11.04 -11.60 2.57
CA LYS A 109 11.67 -10.85 3.70
C LYS A 109 11.34 -11.41 5.10
N PRO A 110 10.08 -11.73 5.45
CA PRO A 110 9.78 -12.24 6.79
C PRO A 110 10.42 -13.59 7.09
N ALA A 111 10.65 -14.42 6.07
CA ALA A 111 11.28 -15.73 6.24
C ALA A 111 12.76 -15.63 6.65
N PHE A 112 13.43 -14.48 6.47
CA PHE A 112 14.83 -14.31 6.90
C PHE A 112 14.98 -14.55 8.41
N ALA A 113 14.14 -13.89 9.22
CA ALA A 113 14.15 -14.05 10.67
C ALA A 113 13.78 -15.47 11.08
N LEU A 114 12.77 -16.07 10.43
CA LEU A 114 12.34 -17.43 10.71
C LEU A 114 13.44 -18.46 10.46
N VAL A 115 14.18 -18.34 9.34
CA VAL A 115 15.30 -19.23 9.02
C VAL A 115 16.42 -19.07 10.05
N LEU A 116 16.76 -17.84 10.42
CA LEU A 116 17.79 -17.60 11.45
C LEU A 116 17.38 -18.18 12.80
N ASP A 117 16.17 -17.91 13.26
CA ASP A 117 15.64 -18.41 14.53
C ASP A 117 15.60 -19.95 14.56
N ALA A 118 15.22 -20.56 13.43
CA ALA A 118 15.22 -22.01 13.27
C ALA A 118 16.63 -22.61 13.38
N VAL A 119 17.61 -22.04 12.69
CA VAL A 119 19.01 -22.48 12.80
C VAL A 119 19.55 -22.28 14.22
N GLN A 120 19.28 -21.13 14.85
CA GLN A 120 19.75 -20.80 16.20
C GLN A 120 19.14 -21.68 17.29
N SER A 121 17.89 -22.09 17.12
CA SER A 121 17.15 -22.92 18.07
C SER A 121 17.19 -24.41 17.75
N GLY A 122 17.85 -24.78 16.65
CA GLY A 122 17.96 -26.18 16.20
C GLY A 122 16.64 -26.79 15.74
N LEU A 123 15.70 -25.96 15.24
CA LEU A 123 14.40 -26.43 14.76
C LEU A 123 14.57 -27.33 13.51
N ASP A 124 13.67 -28.32 13.39
CA ASP A 124 13.59 -29.14 12.19
C ASP A 124 12.84 -28.42 11.05
N GLU A 125 12.80 -29.05 9.88
CA GLU A 125 12.14 -28.47 8.70
C GLU A 125 10.64 -28.28 8.95
N GLY A 126 9.97 -29.23 9.62
CA GLY A 126 8.54 -29.15 9.90
C GLY A 126 8.18 -27.93 10.73
N ALA A 127 8.94 -27.66 11.80
CA ALA A 127 8.72 -26.49 12.65
C ALA A 127 8.96 -25.16 11.93
N LEU A 128 9.98 -25.08 11.07
CA LEU A 128 10.22 -23.89 10.23
C LEU A 128 9.09 -23.68 9.21
N GLU A 129 8.59 -24.77 8.59
CA GLU A 129 7.48 -24.71 7.64
C GLU A 129 6.20 -24.20 8.29
N GLU A 130 5.85 -24.69 9.48
CA GLU A 130 4.66 -24.23 10.21
C GLU A 130 4.78 -22.76 10.65
N ALA A 131 5.98 -22.33 11.09
CA ALA A 131 6.23 -20.91 11.38
C ALA A 131 6.07 -20.04 10.12
N ALA A 132 6.57 -20.51 8.97
CA ALA A 132 6.44 -19.81 7.70
C ALA A 132 4.99 -19.74 7.20
N LYS A 133 4.22 -20.84 7.31
CA LYS A 133 2.79 -20.87 6.97
C LYS A 133 1.96 -19.93 7.84
N SER A 134 2.38 -19.67 9.07
CA SER A 134 1.70 -18.70 9.94
C SER A 134 2.07 -17.25 9.60
N ALA A 135 3.32 -16.98 9.25
CA ALA A 135 3.82 -15.61 9.11
C ALA A 135 3.73 -15.04 7.69
N LEU A 136 3.92 -15.86 6.64
CA LEU A 136 4.03 -15.37 5.27
C LEU A 136 2.68 -15.01 4.62
N PRO A 137 1.59 -15.80 4.74
CA PRO A 137 0.33 -15.46 4.08
C PRO A 137 -0.25 -14.10 4.51
N PRO A 138 -0.29 -13.73 5.82
CA PRO A 138 -0.76 -12.40 6.22
C PRO A 138 0.07 -11.26 5.62
N PHE A 139 1.40 -11.44 5.52
CA PHE A 139 2.27 -10.45 4.89
C PHE A 139 2.01 -10.35 3.37
N ALA A 140 1.86 -11.49 2.69
CA ALA A 140 1.53 -11.53 1.26
C ALA A 140 0.18 -10.89 0.96
N ALA A 141 -0.84 -11.16 1.78
CA ALA A 141 -2.15 -10.51 1.68
C ALA A 141 -2.04 -8.98 1.82
N SER A 142 -1.29 -8.51 2.83
CA SER A 142 -1.03 -7.08 3.00
C SER A 142 -0.32 -6.45 1.79
N MET A 143 0.68 -7.14 1.22
CA MET A 143 1.38 -6.67 0.01
C MET A 143 0.47 -6.64 -1.22
N PHE A 144 -0.37 -7.66 -1.40
CA PHE A 144 -1.39 -7.68 -2.45
C PHE A 144 -2.31 -6.46 -2.31
N ARG A 145 -2.88 -6.25 -1.13
CA ARG A 145 -3.77 -5.11 -0.84
C ARG A 145 -3.14 -3.78 -1.23
N ASN A 146 -1.92 -3.52 -0.76
CA ASN A 146 -1.24 -2.24 -0.98
C ASN A 146 -0.87 -2.03 -2.46
N ALA A 147 -0.45 -3.08 -3.17
CA ALA A 147 -0.19 -3.00 -4.61
C ALA A 147 -1.49 -2.78 -5.41
N TYR A 148 -2.58 -3.43 -5.00
CA TYR A 148 -3.88 -3.31 -5.65
C TYR A 148 -4.52 -1.93 -5.40
N GLU A 149 -4.42 -1.39 -4.18
CA GLU A 149 -4.79 -0.01 -3.83
C GLU A 149 -4.05 0.99 -4.71
N ALA A 150 -2.71 0.91 -4.75
CA ALA A 150 -1.90 1.79 -5.58
C ALA A 150 -2.22 1.66 -7.08
N TRP A 151 -2.42 0.45 -7.58
CA TRP A 151 -2.85 0.22 -8.96
C TRP A 151 -4.20 0.87 -9.26
N ALA A 152 -5.20 0.68 -8.39
CA ALA A 152 -6.53 1.24 -8.58
C ALA A 152 -6.49 2.78 -8.58
N TYR A 153 -5.76 3.39 -7.64
CA TYR A 153 -5.67 4.84 -7.52
C TYR A 153 -4.88 5.47 -8.66
N PHE A 154 -3.75 4.89 -9.03
CA PHE A 154 -3.02 5.33 -10.22
C PHE A 154 -3.83 5.10 -11.49
N GLY A 155 -4.63 4.04 -11.60
CA GLY A 155 -5.51 3.83 -12.75
C GLY A 155 -6.60 4.89 -12.87
N VAL A 156 -7.22 5.29 -11.76
CA VAL A 156 -8.19 6.41 -11.76
C VAL A 156 -7.51 7.73 -12.16
N VAL A 157 -6.34 8.02 -11.58
CA VAL A 157 -5.59 9.25 -11.90
C VAL A 157 -5.11 9.25 -13.34
N GLU A 158 -4.55 8.14 -13.84
CA GLU A 158 -4.06 8.01 -15.22
C GLU A 158 -5.19 8.15 -16.23
N ALA A 159 -6.39 7.63 -15.93
CA ALA A 159 -7.58 7.78 -16.77
C ALA A 159 -8.09 9.23 -16.87
N LEU A 160 -7.77 10.11 -15.91
CA LEU A 160 -8.01 11.55 -16.02
C LEU A 160 -7.05 12.24 -17.00
N GLY A 161 -5.99 11.54 -17.42
CA GLY A 161 -5.04 12.00 -18.43
C GLY A 161 -4.15 13.14 -17.94
N PRO A 162 -3.37 12.95 -16.85
CA PRO A 162 -2.45 13.97 -16.35
C PRO A 162 -1.41 14.33 -17.42
N ALA A 163 -1.19 15.62 -17.60
CA ALA A 163 -0.19 16.20 -18.49
C ALA A 163 0.98 16.81 -17.72
N LYS A 164 0.76 17.21 -16.47
CA LYS A 164 1.80 17.79 -15.61
C LYS A 164 1.45 17.63 -14.13
N PHE A 165 2.45 17.32 -13.30
CA PHE A 165 2.31 17.29 -11.85
C PHE A 165 3.07 18.44 -11.18
N TYR A 166 2.58 18.81 -10.01
CA TYR A 166 3.19 19.74 -9.07
C TYR A 166 3.17 19.07 -7.69
N ALA A 167 4.28 19.12 -6.96
CA ALA A 167 4.26 18.75 -5.55
C ALA A 167 3.59 19.88 -4.76
N VAL A 168 2.90 19.52 -3.68
CA VAL A 168 2.33 20.53 -2.79
C VAL A 168 3.29 20.79 -1.64
N SER A 169 3.73 22.03 -1.52
CA SER A 169 4.61 22.51 -0.45
C SER A 169 3.82 23.36 0.53
N SER A 170 4.10 23.17 1.81
CA SER A 170 3.59 24.02 2.88
C SER A 170 4.67 24.17 3.96
N PRO A 171 5.38 25.31 4.01
CA PRO A 171 6.53 25.48 4.91
C PRO A 171 6.11 25.60 6.38
N ASP A 172 4.89 26.08 6.64
CA ASP A 172 4.36 26.41 7.97
C ASP A 172 3.03 25.71 8.28
N THR A 173 2.57 24.83 7.38
CA THR A 173 1.26 24.17 7.44
C THR A 173 0.06 25.12 7.29
N GLU A 174 0.26 26.40 6.99
CA GLU A 174 -0.80 27.40 6.73
C GLU A 174 -0.87 27.76 5.27
N GLU A 175 0.25 28.23 4.73
CA GLU A 175 0.40 28.56 3.32
C GLU A 175 0.64 27.28 2.53
N VAL A 176 -0.13 27.09 1.46
CA VAL A 176 -0.06 25.90 0.61
C VAL A 176 0.17 26.36 -0.81
N HIS A 177 1.18 25.78 -1.47
CA HIS A 177 1.55 26.14 -2.82
C HIS A 177 1.83 24.88 -3.65
N ALA A 178 1.37 24.88 -4.88
CA ALA A 178 1.80 23.92 -5.88
C ALA A 178 3.14 24.39 -6.46
N VAL A 179 4.16 23.52 -6.39
CA VAL A 179 5.50 23.80 -6.92
C VAL A 179 5.83 22.79 -8.02
N PRO A 180 6.43 23.23 -9.15
CA PRO A 180 6.96 22.30 -10.14
C PRO A 180 7.90 21.30 -9.46
N ALA A 181 7.67 20.01 -9.68
CA ALA A 181 8.44 18.96 -9.05
C ALA A 181 8.80 17.88 -10.07
N GLU A 182 10.05 17.41 -10.01
CA GLU A 182 10.48 16.23 -10.75
C GLU A 182 9.98 14.95 -10.08
N GLU A 183 9.69 15.00 -8.78
CA GLU A 183 9.29 13.85 -7.99
C GLU A 183 8.17 14.21 -7.00
N VAL A 184 7.25 13.26 -6.78
CA VAL A 184 6.17 13.34 -5.79
C VAL A 184 6.24 12.12 -4.87
N TRP A 185 5.86 12.29 -3.61
CA TRP A 185 5.74 11.19 -2.65
C TRP A 185 4.29 11.04 -2.24
N ALA A 186 3.74 9.85 -2.46
CA ALA A 186 2.43 9.48 -1.98
C ALA A 186 2.33 9.76 -0.49
N SER A 187 1.27 10.46 -0.09
CA SER A 187 0.88 10.67 1.29
C SER A 187 1.89 11.48 2.11
N SER A 188 2.75 12.21 1.43
CA SER A 188 3.67 13.15 2.04
C SER A 188 2.98 14.49 2.25
N GLN A 189 3.26 15.11 3.40
CA GLN A 189 2.98 16.51 3.68
C GLN A 189 3.87 16.97 4.85
N ALA A 190 3.90 18.28 5.10
CA ALA A 190 4.37 18.78 6.39
C ALA A 190 3.49 18.21 7.51
N THR A 191 4.12 17.62 8.53
CA THR A 191 3.41 16.98 9.64
C THR A 191 2.63 18.02 10.43
N SER A 192 1.32 17.83 10.54
CA SER A 192 0.43 18.69 11.32
C SER A 192 -0.66 17.85 11.99
N PRO A 193 -0.84 17.93 13.32
CA PRO A 193 -1.99 17.31 13.97
C PRO A 193 -3.30 17.89 13.41
N GLU A 194 -3.36 19.20 13.18
CA GLU A 194 -4.56 19.95 12.81
C GLU A 194 -4.95 19.81 11.36
N ARG A 195 -3.97 19.74 10.45
CA ARG A 195 -4.21 20.05 9.04
C ARG A 195 -3.90 18.91 8.09
N ARG A 196 -4.69 18.84 7.03
CA ARG A 196 -4.48 17.92 5.91
C ARG A 196 -4.35 18.71 4.64
N ILE A 197 -3.32 18.35 3.88
CA ILE A 197 -2.88 19.04 2.68
C ILE A 197 -2.72 17.98 1.59
N PRO A 198 -3.16 18.22 0.36
CA PRO A 198 -2.91 17.31 -0.76
C PRO A 198 -1.41 17.05 -0.94
N GLU A 199 -1.04 15.90 -1.51
CA GLU A 199 0.38 15.60 -1.79
C GLU A 199 0.83 16.18 -3.13
N ALA A 200 -0.10 16.30 -4.07
CA ALA A 200 0.15 16.77 -5.42
C ALA A 200 -1.05 17.48 -6.03
N VAL A 201 -0.75 18.32 -7.02
CA VAL A 201 -1.71 18.87 -7.99
C VAL A 201 -1.31 18.36 -9.37
N PHE A 202 -2.26 18.05 -10.22
CA PHE A 202 -2.00 17.78 -11.63
C PHE A 202 -2.97 18.49 -12.56
N GLU A 203 -2.44 18.92 -13.69
CA GLU A 203 -3.20 19.43 -14.84
C GLU A 203 -3.39 18.28 -15.82
N THR A 204 -4.60 18.11 -16.33
CA THR A 204 -4.92 17.13 -17.37
C THR A 204 -4.67 17.69 -18.76
N LYS A 205 -4.62 16.82 -19.77
CA LYS A 205 -4.44 17.20 -21.19
C LYS A 205 -5.54 18.12 -21.73
N ASP A 206 -6.74 18.06 -21.14
CA ASP A 206 -7.89 18.91 -21.50
C ASP A 206 -8.02 20.16 -20.60
N GLY A 207 -7.01 20.46 -19.79
CA GLY A 207 -6.91 21.72 -19.03
C GLY A 207 -7.64 21.72 -17.68
N ARG A 208 -8.11 20.56 -17.22
CA ARG A 208 -8.71 20.40 -15.89
C ARG A 208 -7.60 20.30 -14.84
N VAL A 209 -7.86 20.81 -13.64
CA VAL A 209 -6.89 20.80 -12.54
C VAL A 209 -7.44 20.05 -11.34
N PHE A 210 -6.64 19.14 -10.79
CA PHE A 210 -7.03 18.38 -9.61
C PHE A 210 -5.91 18.37 -8.57
N ALA A 211 -6.28 18.55 -7.31
CA ALA A 211 -5.44 18.16 -6.18
C ALA A 211 -5.76 16.72 -5.77
N MET A 212 -4.73 15.97 -5.36
CA MET A 212 -4.89 14.58 -4.93
C MET A 212 -4.22 14.30 -3.59
N LYS A 213 -4.78 13.35 -2.85
CA LYS A 213 -4.19 12.79 -1.64
C LYS A 213 -4.47 11.29 -1.57
N ASN A 214 -3.42 10.49 -1.39
CA ASN A 214 -3.52 9.09 -1.02
C ASN A 214 -3.51 9.01 0.51
N GLU A 215 -4.63 9.29 1.15
CA GLU A 215 -4.68 9.41 2.61
C GLU A 215 -4.71 8.02 3.27
N ALA A 216 -4.04 7.85 4.41
CA ALA A 216 -4.23 6.63 5.18
C ALA A 216 -5.67 6.61 5.73
N ALA A 217 -6.43 5.52 5.54
CA ALA A 217 -7.86 5.49 5.84
C ALA A 217 -8.18 5.95 7.27
N ARG A 218 -7.36 5.54 8.24
CA ARG A 218 -7.46 5.95 9.65
C ARG A 218 -7.33 7.45 9.91
N GLU A 219 -6.71 8.21 9.00
CA GLU A 219 -6.59 9.66 9.16
C GLU A 219 -7.92 10.36 8.90
N LEU A 220 -8.79 9.78 8.05
CA LEU A 220 -10.13 10.31 7.79
C LEU A 220 -11.03 10.22 9.02
N ASP A 221 -10.80 9.23 9.89
CA ASP A 221 -11.51 9.09 11.18
C ASP A 221 -11.37 10.34 12.06
N TYR A 222 -10.35 11.18 11.81
CA TYR A 222 -10.10 12.42 12.55
C TYR A 222 -10.63 13.69 11.87
N TYR A 223 -11.13 13.62 10.63
CA TYR A 223 -11.52 14.81 9.85
C TYR A 223 -12.68 15.56 10.51
N GLY A 224 -13.64 14.84 11.09
CA GLY A 224 -14.79 15.41 11.81
C GLY A 224 -14.52 15.76 13.27
N VAL A 225 -13.32 15.48 13.81
CA VAL A 225 -13.05 15.51 15.24
C VAL A 225 -12.09 16.67 15.60
N LYS A 226 -12.52 17.52 16.54
CA LYS A 226 -11.67 18.57 17.11
C LYS A 226 -10.52 17.93 17.89
N ILE A 227 -9.32 18.51 17.78
CA ILE A 227 -8.14 18.00 18.49
C ILE A 227 -8.31 18.14 20.01
N GLU A 228 -8.17 17.00 20.69
CA GLU A 228 -7.90 16.91 22.12
C GLU A 228 -6.48 16.37 22.31
N ARG A 229 -5.52 17.26 22.59
CA ARG A 229 -4.05 16.98 22.56
C ARG A 229 -3.58 15.74 23.34
N ARG A 230 -4.36 15.23 24.30
CA ARG A 230 -4.01 14.02 25.08
C ARG A 230 -4.46 12.70 24.46
N ARG A 231 -5.19 12.71 23.33
CA ARG A 231 -5.77 11.53 22.67
C ARG A 231 -5.54 11.49 21.15
N ASP A 232 -4.74 12.40 20.60
CA ASP A 232 -4.48 12.41 19.16
C ASP A 232 -3.44 11.34 18.82
N SER A 233 -3.91 10.26 18.18
CA SER A 233 -3.06 9.20 17.62
C SER A 233 -2.98 9.26 16.09
N SER A 234 -3.36 10.38 15.48
CA SER A 234 -3.12 10.61 14.06
C SER A 234 -1.62 10.68 13.76
N ALA A 235 -1.23 10.33 12.54
CA ALA A 235 0.13 10.45 12.05
C ALA A 235 0.49 11.90 11.64
N GLY A 236 -0.38 12.87 11.95
CA GLY A 236 -0.23 14.25 11.53
C GLY A 236 -0.26 14.43 10.01
N GLY A 237 -0.98 13.56 9.30
CA GLY A 237 -1.18 13.59 7.85
C GLY A 237 0.00 13.16 6.98
N ASN A 238 1.22 13.02 7.52
CA ASN A 238 2.35 12.47 6.77
C ASN A 238 2.48 10.97 7.03
N THR A 239 2.12 10.17 6.03
CA THR A 239 2.16 8.70 6.10
C THR A 239 2.98 8.08 4.96
N ALA A 240 3.84 8.85 4.31
CA ALA A 240 4.61 8.41 3.13
C ALA A 240 5.47 7.15 3.39
N GLY A 241 5.99 6.99 4.61
CA GLY A 241 6.79 5.82 4.99
C GLY A 241 6.00 4.57 5.37
N LEU A 242 4.67 4.64 5.43
CA LEU A 242 3.84 3.57 6.00
C LEU A 242 3.17 2.72 4.91
N VAL A 243 3.13 1.41 5.15
CA VAL A 243 2.24 0.47 4.45
C VAL A 243 0.97 0.35 5.28
N GLY A 244 -0.18 0.41 4.64
CA GLY A 244 -1.48 0.36 5.31
C GLY A 244 -2.60 0.71 4.36
N HIS A 245 -3.83 0.47 4.79
CA HIS A 245 -5.02 0.79 4.00
C HIS A 245 -5.11 2.28 3.70
N ARG A 246 -5.20 2.62 2.42
CA ARG A 246 -5.28 4.00 1.91
C ARG A 246 -6.63 4.26 1.21
N VAL A 247 -6.86 5.53 0.93
CA VAL A 247 -8.01 6.06 0.20
C VAL A 247 -7.50 7.15 -0.74
N LEU A 248 -7.96 7.15 -1.99
CA LEU A 248 -7.70 8.24 -2.92
C LEU A 248 -8.76 9.32 -2.75
N LEU A 249 -8.31 10.54 -2.49
CA LEU A 249 -9.14 11.75 -2.43
C LEU A 249 -8.74 12.66 -3.59
N LEU A 250 -9.72 13.06 -4.41
CA LEU A 250 -9.54 14.02 -5.49
C LEU A 250 -10.39 15.26 -5.25
N TYR A 251 -9.78 16.42 -5.48
CA TYR A 251 -10.40 17.74 -5.34
C TYR A 251 -10.23 18.48 -6.66
N ARG A 252 -11.33 18.98 -7.21
CA ARG A 252 -11.30 19.80 -8.41
C ARG A 252 -10.86 21.21 -8.04
N LEU A 253 -9.92 21.75 -8.80
CA LEU A 253 -9.47 23.13 -8.69
C LEU A 253 -9.85 23.91 -9.97
N ASP A 254 -9.97 25.24 -9.82
CA ASP A 254 -10.13 26.15 -10.94
C ASP A 254 -8.78 26.41 -11.63
N ALA A 255 -7.71 26.58 -10.84
CA ALA A 255 -6.32 26.69 -11.29
C ALA A 255 -5.34 25.97 -10.34
N VAL A 256 -4.08 25.82 -10.77
CA VAL A 256 -3.02 25.16 -9.99
C VAL A 256 -2.72 25.91 -8.69
N GLU A 257 -2.84 27.24 -8.73
CA GLU A 257 -2.56 28.16 -7.63
C GLU A 257 -3.61 28.10 -6.51
N ASP A 258 -4.79 27.51 -6.78
CA ASP A 258 -5.90 27.44 -5.82
C ASP A 258 -5.77 26.29 -4.81
N VAL A 259 -4.66 25.55 -4.83
CA VAL A 259 -4.41 24.49 -3.86
C VAL A 259 -4.37 25.05 -2.44
N ALA A 260 -5.05 24.36 -1.52
CA ALA A 260 -5.20 24.83 -0.15
C ALA A 260 -5.19 23.66 0.85
N VAL A 261 -5.19 24.01 2.14
CA VAL A 261 -5.49 23.08 3.23
C VAL A 261 -6.90 22.52 3.01
N THR A 262 -7.03 21.19 2.89
CA THR A 262 -8.33 20.54 2.66
C THR A 262 -9.06 20.20 3.96
N VAL A 263 -8.34 20.09 5.07
CA VAL A 263 -8.92 19.93 6.41
C VAL A 263 -8.16 20.78 7.40
N ASP A 264 -8.87 21.57 8.20
CA ASP A 264 -8.37 22.23 9.41
C ASP A 264 -9.27 21.84 10.58
N ARG A 265 -8.80 20.87 11.38
CA ARG A 265 -9.53 20.31 12.54
C ARG A 265 -9.69 21.33 13.67
N GLN A 266 -8.81 22.32 13.76
CA GLN A 266 -8.89 23.36 14.78
C GLN A 266 -10.01 24.35 14.44
N LYS A 267 -10.10 24.75 13.16
CA LYS A 267 -11.13 25.66 12.64
C LYS A 267 -12.43 24.94 12.25
N ARG A 268 -12.45 23.60 12.26
CA ARG A 268 -13.57 22.74 11.79
C ARG A 268 -13.95 23.02 10.34
N VAL A 269 -12.94 23.25 9.52
CA VAL A 269 -13.09 23.45 8.08
C VAL A 269 -12.67 22.18 7.37
N GLN A 270 -13.49 21.76 6.41
CA GLN A 270 -13.19 20.65 5.53
C GLN A 270 -13.72 20.99 4.15
N THR A 271 -12.83 20.99 3.17
CA THR A 271 -13.17 21.10 1.75
C THR A 271 -13.87 19.81 1.34
N PRO A 272 -15.10 19.89 0.77
CA PRO A 272 -15.76 18.71 0.24
C PRO A 272 -14.90 18.03 -0.81
N ILE A 273 -14.83 16.70 -0.76
CA ILE A 273 -14.05 15.89 -1.69
C ILE A 273 -14.86 15.74 -2.96
N ASP A 274 -14.27 15.97 -4.14
CA ASP A 274 -15.01 15.82 -5.40
C ASP A 274 -15.22 14.35 -5.77
N LEU A 275 -14.23 13.51 -5.48
CA LEU A 275 -14.32 12.06 -5.62
C LEU A 275 -13.46 11.36 -4.55
N LEU A 276 -14.06 10.40 -3.85
CA LEU A 276 -13.39 9.50 -2.92
C LEU A 276 -13.44 8.09 -3.50
N VAL A 277 -12.28 7.43 -3.58
CA VAL A 277 -12.15 6.04 -4.02
C VAL A 277 -11.47 5.23 -2.93
N GLU A 278 -12.15 4.19 -2.45
CA GLU A 278 -11.66 3.30 -1.40
C GLU A 278 -11.65 1.86 -1.91
N VAL A 279 -10.55 1.14 -1.70
CA VAL A 279 -10.49 -0.29 -2.03
C VAL A 279 -10.76 -1.09 -0.78
N LEU A 280 -11.73 -1.99 -0.82
CA LEU A 280 -12.05 -2.87 0.30
C LEU A 280 -11.69 -4.32 -0.01
N GLU A 281 -11.14 -4.99 0.99
CA GLU A 281 -10.98 -6.45 0.94
C GLU A 281 -12.27 -7.15 1.38
N PRO A 282 -12.51 -8.39 0.92
CA PRO A 282 -13.69 -9.17 1.31
C PRO A 282 -13.95 -9.21 2.82
N ASN A 283 -12.89 -9.37 3.60
CA ASN A 283 -12.98 -9.44 5.06
C ASN A 283 -13.29 -8.10 5.71
N ASP A 284 -13.05 -6.96 5.06
CA ASP A 284 -13.34 -5.63 5.62
C ASP A 284 -14.86 -5.44 5.79
N MET A 285 -15.69 -6.09 4.96
CA MET A 285 -17.15 -6.01 5.05
C MET A 285 -17.80 -7.23 5.74
N GLY A 286 -17.01 -8.26 6.05
CA GLY A 286 -17.48 -9.46 6.74
C GLY A 286 -17.69 -9.29 8.26
N TYR A 287 -17.16 -8.22 8.87
CA TYR A 287 -17.25 -7.96 10.31
C TYR A 287 -17.99 -6.65 10.62
N PRO A 288 -19.06 -6.66 11.45
CA PRO A 288 -19.86 -5.46 11.75
C PRO A 288 -19.06 -4.26 12.28
N ALA A 289 -17.99 -4.51 13.04
CA ALA A 289 -17.14 -3.45 13.56
C ALA A 289 -16.36 -2.70 12.46
N TYR A 290 -15.95 -3.40 11.39
CA TYR A 290 -15.25 -2.78 10.26
C TYR A 290 -16.22 -2.04 9.35
N VAL A 291 -17.41 -2.60 9.13
CA VAL A 291 -18.52 -1.91 8.44
C VAL A 291 -18.85 -0.60 9.14
N SER A 292 -18.99 -0.61 10.47
CA SER A 292 -19.30 0.59 11.25
C SER A 292 -18.21 1.65 11.08
N ARG A 293 -16.92 1.27 11.16
CA ARG A 293 -15.79 2.19 10.94
C ARG A 293 -15.73 2.72 9.52
N PHE A 294 -16.04 1.89 8.52
CA PHE A 294 -16.14 2.31 7.14
C PHE A 294 -17.23 3.39 6.98
N VAL A 295 -18.45 3.13 7.48
CA VAL A 295 -19.57 4.08 7.44
C VAL A 295 -19.22 5.40 8.13
N GLU A 296 -18.68 5.34 9.35
CA GLU A 296 -18.24 6.54 10.09
C GLU A 296 -17.24 7.37 9.28
N ARG A 297 -16.26 6.72 8.65
CA ARG A 297 -15.25 7.36 7.82
C ARG A 297 -15.83 8.02 6.58
N VAL A 298 -16.64 7.31 5.78
CA VAL A 298 -17.19 7.88 4.54
C VAL A 298 -18.16 9.02 4.82
N ASN A 299 -18.93 8.92 5.92
CA ASN A 299 -19.79 10.00 6.38
C ASN A 299 -18.99 11.24 6.80
N ALA A 300 -17.84 11.05 7.47
CA ALA A 300 -16.94 12.14 7.85
C ALA A 300 -16.24 12.80 6.65
N ALA A 301 -15.99 12.06 5.56
CA ALA A 301 -15.20 12.52 4.42
C ALA A 301 -15.88 13.60 3.54
N ARG A 302 -17.21 13.71 3.58
CA ARG A 302 -18.01 14.71 2.82
C ARG A 302 -17.70 14.73 1.32
N SER A 303 -17.93 13.60 0.65
CA SER A 303 -17.80 13.49 -0.81
C SER A 303 -19.00 14.13 -1.53
N ARG A 304 -18.74 14.86 -2.61
CA ARG A 304 -19.76 15.48 -3.49
C ARG A 304 -20.42 14.46 -4.41
N ARG A 305 -19.68 13.41 -4.78
CA ARG A 305 -20.14 12.28 -5.61
C ARG A 305 -20.26 11.03 -4.74
N PRO A 306 -21.02 10.02 -5.18
CA PRO A 306 -21.06 8.74 -4.46
C PRO A 306 -19.65 8.20 -4.26
N VAL A 307 -19.34 7.76 -3.04
CA VAL A 307 -18.06 7.14 -2.70
C VAL A 307 -17.90 5.87 -3.54
N GLN A 308 -16.81 5.78 -4.27
CA GLN A 308 -16.54 4.65 -5.15
C GLN A 308 -15.78 3.59 -4.36
N VAL A 309 -16.44 2.48 -4.05
CA VAL A 309 -15.85 1.35 -3.36
C VAL A 309 -15.42 0.30 -4.37
N VAL A 310 -14.11 0.12 -4.50
CA VAL A 310 -13.50 -0.85 -5.42
C VAL A 310 -13.24 -2.15 -4.67
N THR A 311 -13.67 -3.26 -5.27
CA THR A 311 -13.40 -4.61 -4.76
C THR A 311 -12.74 -5.44 -5.85
N PHE A 312 -11.91 -6.40 -5.47
CA PHE A 312 -11.24 -7.27 -6.44
C PHE A 312 -12.23 -8.24 -7.12
N ASP A 313 -13.12 -8.82 -6.32
CA ASP A 313 -14.12 -9.80 -6.75
C ASP A 313 -15.43 -9.61 -5.96
N GLU A 314 -16.42 -10.47 -6.22
CA GLU A 314 -17.74 -10.42 -5.58
C GLU A 314 -17.73 -10.74 -4.08
N SER A 315 -16.64 -11.29 -3.53
CA SER A 315 -16.60 -11.63 -2.10
C SER A 315 -16.55 -10.41 -1.17
N GLY A 316 -16.32 -9.20 -1.72
CA GLY A 316 -16.44 -7.92 -1.01
C GLY A 316 -17.82 -7.27 -1.06
N GLU A 317 -18.89 -8.05 -1.25
CA GLU A 317 -20.26 -7.55 -1.20
C GLU A 317 -20.58 -6.83 0.12
N PHE A 318 -21.42 -5.80 0.02
CA PHE A 318 -21.90 -5.10 1.20
C PHE A 318 -22.90 -5.96 1.98
N PRO A 319 -22.91 -5.85 3.32
CA PRO A 319 -23.95 -6.47 4.12
C PRO A 319 -25.32 -5.94 3.70
N ALA A 320 -26.32 -6.83 3.73
CA ALA A 320 -27.70 -6.48 3.39
C ALA A 320 -28.20 -5.31 4.25
N GLY A 321 -28.88 -4.34 3.63
CA GLY A 321 -29.39 -3.16 4.32
C GLY A 321 -28.44 -1.96 4.32
N LEU A 322 -27.15 -2.13 3.98
CA LEU A 322 -26.19 -1.01 4.03
C LEU A 322 -26.50 0.07 2.99
N LEU A 323 -26.90 -0.32 1.79
CA LEU A 323 -27.22 0.61 0.71
C LEU A 323 -28.59 1.27 0.89
N GLU A 324 -29.46 0.63 1.66
CA GLU A 324 -30.80 1.11 2.00
C GLU A 324 -30.83 1.98 3.27
N ASP A 325 -29.71 2.13 3.97
CA ASP A 325 -29.61 2.93 5.19
C ASP A 325 -29.40 4.42 4.85
N ASP A 326 -30.43 5.23 5.07
CA ASP A 326 -30.43 6.69 4.84
C ASP A 326 -29.37 7.45 5.67
N SER A 327 -28.78 6.83 6.69
CA SER A 327 -27.69 7.43 7.48
C SER A 327 -26.31 7.28 6.82
N VAL A 328 -26.19 6.48 5.76
CA VAL A 328 -24.97 6.26 5.01
C VAL A 328 -24.94 7.21 3.82
N VAL A 329 -23.84 7.94 3.64
CA VAL A 329 -23.64 8.75 2.43
C VAL A 329 -23.72 7.88 1.17
N PRO A 330 -24.12 8.43 0.00
CA PRO A 330 -24.17 7.63 -1.21
C PRO A 330 -22.85 6.91 -1.49
N ILE A 331 -22.92 5.58 -1.62
CA ILE A 331 -21.77 4.72 -1.95
C ILE A 331 -22.12 3.85 -3.17
N GLU A 332 -21.13 3.56 -4.00
CA GLU A 332 -21.26 2.69 -5.17
C GLU A 332 -20.15 1.65 -5.16
N ARG A 333 -20.52 0.37 -5.07
CA ARG A 333 -19.55 -0.73 -5.15
C ARG A 333 -19.29 -1.09 -6.61
N ARG A 334 -18.02 -1.29 -6.95
CA ARG A 334 -17.58 -1.80 -8.25
C ARG A 334 -16.65 -2.99 -8.05
N THR A 335 -17.03 -4.14 -8.62
CA THR A 335 -16.11 -5.28 -8.78
C THR A 335 -15.21 -5.03 -9.97
N VAL A 336 -13.94 -4.72 -9.73
CA VAL A 336 -13.01 -4.25 -10.76
C VAL A 336 -12.07 -5.36 -11.25
N GLY A 337 -11.58 -6.22 -10.36
CA GLY A 337 -10.47 -7.13 -10.71
C GLY A 337 -9.29 -6.32 -11.24
N PHE A 338 -8.71 -6.72 -12.37
CA PHE A 338 -7.65 -5.95 -13.04
C PHE A 338 -8.12 -5.22 -14.32
N ASP A 339 -9.39 -4.81 -14.36
CA ASP A 339 -9.99 -4.10 -15.50
C ASP A 339 -9.83 -2.57 -15.37
N GLU A 340 -8.87 -2.01 -16.10
CA GLU A 340 -8.63 -0.57 -16.13
C GLU A 340 -9.80 0.22 -16.75
N GLY A 341 -10.64 -0.40 -17.59
CA GLY A 341 -11.82 0.24 -18.16
C GLY A 341 -12.83 0.66 -17.08
N LYS A 342 -12.98 -0.16 -16.04
CA LYS A 342 -13.84 0.15 -14.89
C LYS A 342 -13.25 1.25 -14.01
N LEU A 343 -11.93 1.36 -13.91
CA LEU A 343 -11.27 2.49 -13.24
C LEU A 343 -11.47 3.78 -14.05
N ALA A 344 -11.43 3.71 -15.37
CA ALA A 344 -11.74 4.84 -16.23
C ALA A 344 -13.21 5.28 -16.08
N ASP A 345 -14.16 4.37 -15.89
CA ASP A 345 -15.55 4.72 -15.59
C ASP A 345 -15.68 5.53 -14.30
N ILE A 346 -14.92 5.19 -13.25
CA ILE A 346 -14.83 5.97 -12.01
C ILE A 346 -14.29 7.38 -12.30
N ALA A 347 -13.20 7.49 -13.06
CA ALA A 347 -12.60 8.77 -13.41
C ALA A 347 -13.57 9.69 -14.19
N ARG A 348 -14.43 9.12 -15.06
CA ARG A 348 -15.40 9.89 -15.85
C ARG A 348 -16.43 10.64 -15.01
N LEU A 349 -16.63 10.25 -13.74
CA LEU A 349 -17.49 11.01 -12.83
C LEU A 349 -16.99 12.46 -12.66
N LEU A 350 -15.69 12.72 -12.87
CA LEU A 350 -15.06 14.05 -12.79
C LEU A 350 -14.94 14.77 -14.15
N ASN A 351 -15.62 14.29 -15.19
CA ASN A 351 -15.65 14.96 -16.50
C ASN A 351 -16.63 16.13 -16.54
N ASP A 352 -17.65 16.11 -15.69
CA ASP A 352 -18.70 17.13 -15.60
C ASP A 352 -18.38 18.23 -14.59
#